data_AF-A0A6I3WQH9-F1
#
_entry.id   AF-A0A6I3WQH9-F1
#
_cell.length_a   1.000
_cell.length_b   1.000
_cell.length_c   1.000
_cell.angle_alpha   90.00
_cell.angle_beta   90.00
_cell.angle_gamma   90.00
#
_symmetry.space_group_name_H-M   'P 1'
#
loop_
_entity.id
_entity.type
_entity.pdbx_description
1 polymer ?
#
loop_
_entity_poly.entity_id
_entity_poly.type
_entity_poly.pdbx_seq_one_letter_code
_entity_poly.pdbx_strand_id
1 'polypeptide(L)'
;MYAHSRSRSARPPLGVAVALLGLALVACSGNDTTANAPTTATTPGTVALSIVTSPPIPTTMVPPTTEAPATTTTEVAPPVYPLTGLPVTDPAIAARPTLVVKIDNAPGARPQTGFNEADLVFEEIVNDRLTRFAMVFQSQDSDPVGPIRSGRIQDINLFGSFNHPLFAWSGGNKTVTAAVDASDLVNLSQLRVPVYFRTTDKSVPH
;
A
#
# COMPACT_ATOMS: atom_id res chain seq x y z
N MET A 1 -19.54 1.14 10.27
CA MET A 1 -18.47 1.88 9.53
C MET A 1 -18.98 3.28 9.17
N TYR A 2 -18.12 4.29 8.96
CA TYR A 2 -18.54 5.71 8.80
C TYR A 2 -18.37 6.25 7.37
N ALA A 3 -19.39 6.46 6.53
CA ALA A 3 -19.16 6.88 5.13
C ALA A 3 -20.08 7.97 4.58
N HIS A 4 -19.61 8.69 3.56
CA HIS A 4 -20.24 9.86 2.95
C HIS A 4 -20.88 9.59 1.57
N SER A 5 -22.22 9.51 1.53
CA SER A 5 -23.03 9.48 0.29
C SER A 5 -23.43 10.88 -0.16
N ARG A 6 -23.07 11.28 -1.39
CA ARG A 6 -23.58 12.54 -1.97
C ARG A 6 -25.04 12.37 -2.37
N SER A 7 -25.94 13.12 -1.71
CA SER A 7 -27.27 13.35 -2.28
C SER A 7 -27.09 14.16 -3.57
N ARG A 8 -27.65 13.67 -4.68
CA ARG A 8 -27.64 14.40 -5.95
C ARG A 8 -28.73 15.45 -5.87
N SER A 9 -28.38 16.68 -5.51
CA SER A 9 -29.23 17.83 -5.82
C SER A 9 -29.07 18.16 -7.31
N ALA A 10 -30.19 18.10 -8.04
CA ALA A 10 -30.26 18.51 -9.43
C ALA A 10 -29.91 20.00 -9.55
N ARG A 11 -28.97 20.34 -10.42
CA ARG A 11 -28.69 21.73 -10.85
C ARG A 11 -29.27 21.94 -12.25
N PRO A 12 -29.96 23.05 -12.53
CA PRO A 12 -30.35 23.40 -13.90
C PRO A 12 -29.12 23.88 -14.71
N PRO A 13 -29.15 23.78 -16.05
CA PRO A 13 -28.04 24.21 -16.88
C PRO A 13 -28.05 25.72 -17.07
N LEU A 14 -26.93 26.39 -16.83
CA LEU A 14 -26.75 27.79 -17.23
C LEU A 14 -25.40 27.97 -17.93
N GLY A 15 -25.48 28.41 -19.19
CA GLY A 15 -24.60 29.43 -19.76
C GLY A 15 -23.16 29.04 -20.09
N VAL A 16 -22.95 28.68 -21.36
CA VAL A 16 -21.66 28.74 -22.04
C VAL A 16 -21.17 30.20 -22.08
N ALA A 17 -19.95 30.47 -21.62
CA ALA A 17 -19.21 31.69 -21.93
C ALA A 17 -17.83 31.31 -22.49
N VAL A 18 -17.70 31.50 -23.80
CA VAL A 18 -16.45 31.42 -24.56
C VAL A 18 -15.68 32.73 -24.34
N ALA A 19 -14.41 32.64 -23.99
CA ALA A 19 -13.45 33.72 -24.20
C ALA A 19 -12.14 33.11 -24.75
N LEU A 20 -11.88 33.43 -26.02
CA LEU A 20 -10.68 33.13 -26.77
C LEU A 20 -9.56 34.14 -26.46
N LEU A 21 -8.34 33.72 -26.81
CA LEU A 21 -7.26 34.51 -27.43
C LEU A 21 -6.09 34.95 -26.54
N GLY A 22 -4.89 34.50 -26.93
CA GLY A 22 -3.62 35.02 -26.40
C GLY A 22 -2.39 34.16 -26.75
N LEU A 23 -2.16 33.91 -28.04
CA LEU A 23 -0.91 33.30 -28.55
C LEU A 23 0.16 34.39 -28.65
N ALA A 24 1.31 34.22 -28.00
CA ALA A 24 2.49 35.05 -28.23
C ALA A 24 3.71 34.17 -28.49
N LEU A 25 4.10 34.08 -29.77
CA LEU A 25 5.43 33.65 -30.20
C LEU A 25 6.39 34.83 -30.04
N VAL A 26 7.56 34.60 -29.43
CA VAL A 26 8.75 35.42 -29.65
C VAL A 26 9.88 34.49 -30.05
N ALA A 27 10.44 34.77 -31.21
CA ALA A 27 11.57 34.10 -31.83
C ALA A 27 12.75 35.07 -31.99
N CYS A 28 13.93 34.49 -32.19
CA CYS A 28 15.18 35.06 -32.73
C CYS A 28 15.99 35.95 -31.76
N SER A 29 17.33 35.94 -31.71
CA SER A 29 18.39 35.26 -32.46
C SER A 29 19.76 35.79 -31.96
N GLY A 30 20.86 35.03 -32.13
CA GLY A 30 22.22 35.62 -32.21
C GLY A 30 23.37 34.78 -31.66
N ASN A 31 24.09 34.11 -32.56
CA ASN A 31 25.35 33.39 -32.36
C ASN A 31 26.56 34.35 -32.23
N ASP A 32 27.69 33.90 -31.66
CA ASP A 32 28.92 33.66 -32.46
C ASP A 32 30.07 32.94 -31.70
N THR A 33 30.58 31.95 -32.44
CA THR A 33 31.87 31.21 -32.48
C THR A 33 32.99 31.47 -31.45
N THR A 34 33.63 30.37 -31.00
CA THR A 34 34.99 29.98 -31.44
C THR A 34 35.32 28.54 -31.04
N ALA A 35 36.04 27.86 -31.94
CA ALA A 35 36.46 26.47 -31.86
C ALA A 35 37.69 26.27 -30.95
N ASN A 36 37.75 25.13 -30.26
CA ASN A 36 38.91 24.23 -30.33
C ASN A 36 38.60 22.90 -29.62
N ALA A 37 38.73 21.81 -30.39
CA ALA A 37 39.00 20.48 -29.85
C ALA A 37 40.48 20.40 -29.44
N PRO A 38 40.83 19.51 -28.51
CA PRO A 38 41.40 18.27 -28.99
C PRO A 38 40.88 17.01 -28.28
N THR A 39 40.77 15.97 -29.08
CA THR A 39 40.54 14.57 -28.72
C THR A 39 41.74 14.03 -27.93
N THR A 40 41.51 13.32 -26.84
CA THR A 40 42.48 12.35 -26.31
C THR A 40 41.72 11.09 -25.94
N ALA A 41 41.94 10.06 -26.75
CA ALA A 41 41.45 8.72 -26.52
C ALA A 41 42.27 8.08 -25.38
N THR A 42 41.59 7.59 -24.34
CA THR A 42 42.21 6.79 -23.28
C THR A 42 41.78 5.33 -23.46
N THR A 43 42.75 4.48 -23.73
CA THR A 43 42.66 3.03 -23.87
C THR A 43 42.13 2.36 -22.60
N PRO A 44 41.18 1.41 -22.68
CA PRO A 44 40.85 0.53 -21.56
C PRO A 44 41.98 -0.49 -21.35
N GLY A 45 42.61 -0.46 -20.17
CA GLY A 45 43.60 -1.46 -19.77
C GLY A 45 42.95 -2.81 -19.47
N THR A 46 43.46 -3.86 -20.11
CA THR A 46 43.14 -5.27 -19.83
C THR A 46 43.64 -5.64 -18.44
N VAL A 47 42.72 -5.99 -17.53
CA VAL A 47 43.07 -6.54 -16.21
C VAL A 47 43.28 -8.05 -16.38
N ALA A 48 44.51 -8.52 -16.20
CA ALA A 48 44.86 -9.94 -16.24
C ALA A 48 44.41 -10.63 -14.93
N LEU A 49 43.67 -11.73 -15.06
CA LEU A 49 43.31 -12.62 -13.94
C LEU A 49 44.51 -13.53 -13.62
N SER A 50 45.12 -13.31 -12.46
CA SER A 50 46.11 -14.22 -11.87
C SER A 50 45.40 -15.36 -11.14
N ILE A 51 45.49 -16.58 -11.68
CA ILE A 51 45.13 -17.81 -10.99
C ILE A 51 46.30 -18.27 -10.10
N VAL A 52 46.06 -18.32 -8.79
CA VAL A 52 47.01 -18.85 -7.80
C VAL A 52 46.67 -20.32 -7.59
N THR A 53 47.55 -21.21 -8.03
CA THR A 53 47.46 -22.65 -7.77
C THR A 53 48.07 -22.95 -6.40
N SER A 54 47.25 -23.38 -5.43
CA SER A 54 47.73 -23.86 -4.12
C SER A 54 48.18 -25.34 -4.20
N PRO A 55 49.22 -25.74 -3.44
CA PRO A 55 49.68 -27.14 -3.37
C PRO A 55 48.71 -28.03 -2.56
N PRO A 56 48.64 -29.35 -2.82
CA PRO A 56 47.77 -30.26 -2.09
C PRO A 56 48.26 -30.52 -0.65
N ILE A 57 47.33 -30.45 0.30
CA ILE A 57 47.52 -30.81 1.71
C ILE A 57 47.49 -32.34 1.86
N PRO A 58 48.36 -32.99 2.66
CA PRO A 58 48.28 -34.42 2.92
C PRO A 58 47.11 -34.74 3.85
N THR A 59 46.15 -35.52 3.35
CA THR A 59 45.01 -36.01 4.13
C THR A 59 45.45 -37.19 5.00
N THR A 60 45.61 -36.96 6.30
CA THR A 60 45.64 -38.04 7.30
C THR A 60 44.20 -38.43 7.61
N MET A 61 43.82 -39.67 7.29
CA MET A 61 42.47 -40.18 7.43
C MET A 61 42.22 -40.58 8.90
N VAL A 62 41.48 -39.76 9.64
CA VAL A 62 40.94 -40.12 10.97
C VAL A 62 39.73 -41.04 10.74
N PRO A 63 39.61 -42.19 11.43
CA PRO A 63 38.46 -43.07 11.26
C PRO A 63 37.18 -42.36 11.71
N PRO A 64 36.06 -42.51 10.98
CA PRO A 64 34.80 -41.91 11.35
C PRO A 64 34.23 -42.59 12.60
N THR A 65 34.19 -41.87 13.73
CA THR A 65 33.33 -42.24 14.85
C THR A 65 31.89 -42.07 14.39
N THR A 66 31.16 -43.18 14.27
CA THR A 66 29.73 -43.17 13.94
C THR A 66 28.95 -42.77 15.21
N GLU A 67 28.64 -41.48 15.32
CA GLU A 67 27.71 -40.97 16.33
C GLU A 67 26.28 -41.27 15.86
N ALA A 68 25.51 -41.98 16.69
CA ALA A 68 24.13 -42.31 16.40
C ALA A 68 23.30 -41.01 16.27
N PRO A 69 22.43 -40.87 15.26
CA PRO A 69 21.66 -39.65 15.07
C PRO A 69 20.73 -39.43 16.25
N ALA A 70 20.93 -38.33 16.97
CA ALA A 70 20.02 -37.86 18.00
C ALA A 70 18.64 -37.61 17.36
N THR A 71 17.60 -38.23 17.90
CA THR A 71 16.21 -38.03 17.46
C THR A 71 15.70 -36.73 18.08
N THR A 72 15.79 -35.62 17.34
CA THR A 72 15.18 -34.36 17.75
C THR A 72 13.66 -34.47 17.56
N THR A 73 12.91 -34.49 18.66
CA THR A 73 11.45 -34.34 18.60
C THR A 73 11.14 -32.86 18.38
N THR A 74 10.73 -32.49 17.17
CA THR A 74 10.27 -31.12 16.87
C THR A 74 8.87 -30.94 17.46
N GLU A 75 8.79 -30.25 18.58
CA GLU A 75 7.51 -29.81 19.16
C GLU A 75 6.85 -28.80 18.21
N VAL A 76 5.58 -29.04 17.86
CA VAL A 76 4.81 -28.15 16.98
C VAL A 76 4.47 -26.88 17.76
N ALA A 77 4.91 -25.73 17.25
CA ALA A 77 4.62 -24.44 17.89
C ALA A 77 3.10 -24.19 17.97
N PRO A 78 2.60 -23.54 19.03
CA PRO A 78 1.19 -23.21 19.15
C PRO A 78 0.74 -22.25 18.04
N PRO A 79 -0.54 -22.30 17.62
CA PRO A 79 -1.05 -21.44 16.56
C PRO A 79 -1.06 -19.97 17.00
N VAL A 80 -0.74 -19.08 16.05
CA VAL A 80 -0.72 -17.62 16.24
C VAL A 80 -1.58 -16.92 15.20
N TYR A 81 -2.09 -15.73 15.53
CA TYR A 81 -2.76 -14.86 14.56
C TYR A 81 -1.77 -14.41 13.48
N PRO A 82 -2.14 -14.49 12.19
CA PRO A 82 -1.20 -14.30 11.08
C PRO A 82 -0.58 -12.89 10.98
N LEU A 83 -1.29 -11.85 11.43
CA LEU A 83 -0.79 -10.46 11.32
C LEU A 83 -0.05 -9.96 12.55
N THR A 84 -0.29 -10.55 13.72
CA THR A 84 0.24 -10.05 15.00
C THR A 84 1.24 -11.01 15.65
N GLY A 85 1.21 -12.29 15.29
CA GLY A 85 2.02 -13.32 15.94
C GLY A 85 1.58 -13.64 17.37
N LEU A 86 0.47 -13.06 17.85
CA LEU A 86 -0.07 -13.34 19.18
C LEU A 86 -0.74 -14.72 19.21
N PRO A 87 -0.77 -15.42 20.35
CA PRO A 87 -1.45 -16.71 20.47
C PRO A 87 -2.91 -16.62 20.02
N VAL A 88 -3.36 -17.61 19.24
CA VAL A 88 -4.77 -17.68 18.85
C VAL A 88 -5.63 -17.90 20.08
N THR A 89 -6.56 -16.98 20.31
CA THR A 89 -7.58 -17.07 21.36
C THR A 89 -8.91 -17.60 20.82
N ASP A 90 -9.18 -17.38 19.53
CA ASP A 90 -10.35 -17.88 18.82
C ASP A 90 -9.96 -18.39 17.41
N PRO A 91 -10.00 -19.71 17.16
CA PRO A 91 -9.69 -20.28 15.84
C PRO A 91 -10.59 -19.77 14.71
N ALA A 92 -11.84 -19.39 14.98
CA ALA A 92 -12.74 -18.85 13.96
C ALA A 92 -12.28 -17.45 13.51
N ILE A 93 -11.79 -16.63 14.46
CA ILE A 93 -11.17 -15.34 14.15
C ILE A 93 -9.86 -15.57 13.39
N ALA A 94 -9.04 -16.53 13.80
CA ALA A 94 -7.78 -16.82 13.10
C ALA A 94 -7.98 -17.24 11.63
N ALA A 95 -9.13 -17.84 11.29
CA ALA A 95 -9.45 -18.29 9.94
C ALA A 95 -10.18 -17.27 9.06
N ARG A 96 -10.58 -16.11 9.59
CA ARG A 96 -11.37 -15.12 8.84
C ARG A 96 -10.50 -14.28 7.89
N PRO A 97 -11.07 -13.74 6.79
CA PRO A 97 -10.36 -12.81 5.92
C PRO A 97 -10.03 -11.51 6.65
N THR A 98 -8.96 -10.84 6.23
CA THR A 98 -8.61 -9.52 6.76
C THR A 98 -9.63 -8.48 6.31
N LEU A 99 -9.98 -7.56 7.19
CA LEU A 99 -10.78 -6.39 6.87
C LEU A 99 -9.87 -5.17 6.79
N VAL A 100 -9.76 -4.58 5.61
CA VAL A 100 -9.04 -3.33 5.36
C VAL A 100 -10.03 -2.18 5.27
N VAL A 101 -9.82 -1.16 6.09
CA VAL A 101 -10.71 -0.01 6.18
C VAL A 101 -9.94 1.25 5.83
N LYS A 102 -10.42 2.00 4.82
CA LYS A 102 -9.77 3.25 4.41
C LYS A 102 -10.20 4.41 5.31
N ILE A 103 -9.25 5.03 6.00
CA ILE A 103 -9.51 6.03 7.05
C ILE A 103 -8.95 7.40 6.67
N ASP A 104 -9.69 8.44 7.03
CA ASP A 104 -9.24 9.83 6.90
C ASP A 104 -8.08 10.15 7.85
N ASN A 105 -7.14 10.95 7.37
CA ASN A 105 -6.09 11.53 8.21
C ASN A 105 -5.92 13.05 8.03
N ALA A 106 -6.88 13.72 7.38
CA ALA A 106 -6.92 15.17 7.37
C ALA A 106 -7.09 15.74 8.80
N PRO A 107 -6.60 16.97 9.08
CA PRO A 107 -6.68 17.55 10.43
C PRO A 107 -8.09 17.56 11.04
N GLY A 108 -9.12 17.86 10.24
CA GLY A 108 -10.52 17.87 10.70
C GLY A 108 -11.12 16.49 10.99
N ALA A 109 -10.45 15.41 10.60
CA ALA A 109 -10.91 14.04 10.82
C ALA A 109 -10.40 13.44 12.13
N ARG A 110 -9.40 14.06 12.75
CA ARG A 110 -8.77 13.54 13.97
C ARG A 110 -9.64 13.85 15.20
N PRO A 111 -9.60 13.02 16.25
CA PRO A 111 -9.00 11.68 16.28
C PRO A 111 -9.85 10.65 15.50
N GLN A 112 -9.20 9.57 15.08
CA GLN A 112 -9.84 8.39 14.47
C GLN A 112 -10.43 7.44 15.54
N THR A 113 -11.42 6.64 15.14
CA THR A 113 -11.99 5.57 15.96
C THR A 113 -11.60 4.21 15.39
N GLY A 114 -11.28 3.26 16.26
CA GLY A 114 -10.84 1.91 15.89
C GLY A 114 -9.33 1.75 15.69
N PHE A 115 -8.54 2.78 16.03
CA PHE A 115 -7.09 2.79 15.77
C PHE A 115 -6.35 1.76 16.62
N ASN A 116 -6.72 1.62 17.89
CA ASN A 116 -6.03 0.73 18.84
C ASN A 116 -6.34 -0.75 18.59
N GLU A 117 -7.46 -1.01 17.91
CA GLU A 117 -7.92 -2.36 17.63
C GLU A 117 -7.29 -2.93 16.34
N ALA A 118 -6.68 -2.09 15.49
CA ALA A 118 -6.10 -2.52 14.22
C ALA A 118 -4.80 -3.32 14.43
N ASP A 119 -4.65 -4.43 13.70
CA ASP A 119 -3.43 -5.24 13.70
C ASP A 119 -2.30 -4.55 12.95
N LEU A 120 -2.64 -3.92 11.82
CA LEU A 120 -1.73 -3.15 10.99
C LEU A 120 -2.36 -1.81 10.63
N VAL A 121 -1.54 -0.77 10.58
CA VAL A 121 -1.94 0.55 10.06
C VAL A 121 -0.94 0.99 9.01
N PHE A 122 -1.42 1.17 7.79
CA PHE A 122 -0.65 1.76 6.70
C PHE A 122 -0.97 3.25 6.63
N GLU A 123 0.05 4.11 6.50
CA GLU A 123 -0.12 5.51 6.14
C GLU A 123 0.27 5.71 4.68
N GLU A 124 -0.67 6.21 3.87
CA GLU A 124 -0.47 6.39 2.45
C GLU A 124 -0.61 7.85 2.06
N ILE A 125 0.36 8.35 1.29
CA ILE A 125 0.28 9.67 0.65
C ILE A 125 -0.80 9.62 -0.44
N VAL A 126 -1.65 10.65 -0.50
CA VAL A 126 -2.79 10.67 -1.44
C VAL A 126 -2.83 11.88 -2.35
N ASN A 127 -2.74 13.10 -1.83
CA ASN A 127 -2.70 14.36 -2.58
C ASN A 127 -2.27 15.49 -1.65
N ASP A 128 -1.62 16.53 -2.19
CA ASP A 128 -1.33 17.79 -1.49
C ASP A 128 -0.70 17.63 -0.09
N ARG A 129 0.22 16.66 0.06
CA ARG A 129 0.86 16.31 1.34
C ARG A 129 -0.11 15.81 2.44
N LEU A 130 -1.34 15.48 2.08
CA LEU A 130 -2.25 14.74 2.95
C LEU A 130 -2.03 13.25 2.78
N THR A 131 -2.19 12.54 3.89
CA THR A 131 -2.20 11.09 3.95
C THR A 131 -3.59 10.55 4.27
N ARG A 132 -3.78 9.26 4.05
CA ARG A 132 -4.91 8.48 4.57
C ARG A 132 -4.34 7.24 5.24
N PHE A 133 -5.02 6.77 6.28
CA PHE A 133 -4.68 5.48 6.84
C PHE A 133 -5.45 4.36 6.14
N ALA A 134 -4.90 3.16 6.18
CA ALA A 134 -5.64 1.93 5.99
C ALA A 134 -5.43 1.06 7.23
N MET A 135 -6.49 0.86 7.99
CA MET A 135 -6.48 0.01 9.18
C MET A 135 -6.87 -1.40 8.78
N VAL A 136 -6.08 -2.39 9.19
CA VAL A 136 -6.30 -3.81 8.90
C VAL A 136 -6.68 -4.53 10.18
N PHE A 137 -7.81 -5.23 10.15
CA PHE A 137 -8.36 -6.00 11.26
C PHE A 137 -8.44 -7.47 10.87
N GLN A 138 -7.85 -8.34 11.69
CA GLN A 138 -7.86 -9.78 11.53
C GLN A 138 -7.95 -10.47 12.88
N SER A 139 -7.14 -10.10 13.87
CA SER A 139 -7.10 -10.75 15.19
C SER A 139 -8.21 -10.30 16.15
N GLN A 140 -8.80 -9.13 15.90
CA GLN A 140 -9.90 -8.58 16.68
C GLN A 140 -10.73 -7.58 15.87
N ASP A 141 -11.89 -7.23 16.38
CA ASP A 141 -12.83 -6.30 15.76
C ASP A 141 -12.83 -4.93 16.43
N SER A 142 -13.42 -3.97 15.73
CA SER A 142 -13.72 -2.66 16.27
C SER A 142 -15.11 -2.21 15.82
N ASP A 143 -15.90 -1.69 16.75
CA ASP A 143 -17.18 -1.05 16.46
C ASP A 143 -17.34 0.22 17.30
N PRO A 144 -17.27 1.42 16.70
CA PRO A 144 -17.16 1.71 15.28
C PRO A 144 -15.72 1.92 14.77
N VAL A 145 -15.56 1.95 13.44
CA VAL A 145 -14.31 2.34 12.74
C VAL A 145 -14.56 3.55 11.82
N GLY A 146 -13.69 4.56 11.87
CA GLY A 146 -13.75 5.74 11.02
C GLY A 146 -12.84 6.90 11.44
N PRO A 147 -12.93 8.06 10.76
CA PRO A 147 -13.79 8.35 9.62
C PRO A 147 -13.38 7.63 8.31
N ILE A 148 -14.31 7.01 7.57
CA ILE A 148 -13.97 6.29 6.33
C ILE A 148 -13.80 7.26 5.16
N ARG A 149 -12.84 6.97 4.28
CA ARG A 149 -12.53 7.79 3.11
C ARG A 149 -12.41 7.02 1.80
N SER A 150 -12.24 7.79 0.73
CA SER A 150 -12.10 7.29 -0.63
C SER A 150 -10.88 6.38 -0.76
N GLY A 151 -11.10 5.21 -1.33
CA GLY A 151 -10.04 4.36 -1.84
C GLY A 151 -9.31 4.98 -3.03
N ARG A 152 -8.20 4.37 -3.41
CA ARG A 152 -7.24 4.74 -4.46
C ARG A 152 -6.75 3.48 -5.16
N ILE A 153 -6.26 3.62 -6.38
CA ILE A 153 -5.73 2.49 -7.16
C ILE A 153 -4.59 1.78 -6.42
N GLN A 154 -3.74 2.52 -5.70
CA GLN A 154 -2.64 1.93 -4.93
C GLN A 154 -3.09 0.96 -3.83
N ASP A 155 -4.33 1.09 -3.32
CA ASP A 155 -4.89 0.17 -2.33
C ASP A 155 -4.92 -1.26 -2.86
N ILE A 156 -5.18 -1.43 -4.16
CA ILE A 156 -5.23 -2.74 -4.81
C ILE A 156 -3.85 -3.41 -4.77
N ASN A 157 -2.79 -2.66 -5.06
CA ASN A 157 -1.43 -3.18 -5.06
C ASN A 157 -0.95 -3.51 -3.64
N LEU A 158 -1.36 -2.72 -2.65
CA LEU A 158 -0.95 -2.91 -1.26
C LEU A 158 -1.67 -4.11 -0.64
N PHE A 159 -2.99 -4.15 -0.78
CA PHE A 159 -3.81 -5.13 -0.08
C PHE A 159 -4.06 -6.40 -0.88
N GLY A 160 -3.75 -6.43 -2.18
CA GLY A 160 -3.78 -7.64 -3.00
C GLY A 160 -2.78 -8.71 -2.55
N SER A 161 -1.85 -8.38 -1.66
CA SER A 161 -0.97 -9.35 -1.00
C SER A 161 -1.66 -10.17 0.10
N PHE A 162 -2.84 -9.73 0.58
CA PHE A 162 -3.67 -10.49 1.51
C PHE A 162 -4.56 -11.50 0.77
N ASN A 163 -4.99 -12.55 1.47
CA ASN A 163 -5.89 -13.56 0.92
C ASN A 163 -7.33 -13.03 0.82
N HIS A 164 -7.69 -12.46 -0.34
CA HIS A 164 -9.02 -11.92 -0.65
C HIS A 164 -9.60 -11.00 0.45
N PRO A 165 -8.92 -9.89 0.78
CA PRO A 165 -9.32 -9.02 1.88
C PRO A 165 -10.67 -8.35 1.62
N LEU A 166 -11.44 -8.15 2.69
CA LEU A 166 -12.60 -7.27 2.69
C LEU A 166 -12.11 -5.83 2.63
N PHE A 167 -12.59 -5.02 1.68
CA PHE A 167 -12.17 -3.63 1.54
C PHE A 167 -13.33 -2.65 1.76
N ALA A 168 -13.30 -1.95 2.88
CA ALA A 168 -14.30 -0.98 3.31
C ALA A 168 -13.82 0.46 3.05
N TRP A 169 -14.59 1.21 2.27
CA TRP A 169 -14.21 2.55 1.83
C TRP A 169 -15.42 3.39 1.39
N SER A 170 -15.21 4.71 1.25
CA SER A 170 -16.27 5.67 0.97
C SER A 170 -15.87 6.70 -0.07
N GLY A 171 -16.41 6.59 -1.28
CA GLY A 171 -16.21 7.58 -2.35
C GLY A 171 -15.41 7.02 -3.51
N GLY A 172 -14.45 7.79 -4.01
CA GLY A 172 -13.64 7.47 -5.21
C GLY A 172 -14.31 7.73 -6.55
N ASN A 173 -13.47 7.81 -7.58
CA ASN A 173 -13.87 7.94 -8.98
C ASN A 173 -14.33 6.55 -9.50
N LYS A 174 -15.27 6.52 -10.47
CA LYS A 174 -15.62 5.34 -11.27
C LYS A 174 -14.42 4.48 -11.68
N THR A 175 -13.29 5.07 -12.07
CA THR A 175 -12.05 4.36 -12.41
C THR A 175 -11.52 3.55 -11.22
N VAL A 176 -11.53 4.12 -10.01
CA VAL A 176 -11.11 3.42 -8.78
C VAL A 176 -12.10 2.32 -8.46
N THR A 177 -13.40 2.61 -8.51
CA THR A 177 -14.45 1.61 -8.24
C THR A 177 -14.33 0.42 -9.19
N ALA A 178 -14.17 0.66 -10.49
CA ALA A 178 -14.00 -0.39 -11.49
C ALA A 178 -12.72 -1.19 -11.28
N ALA A 179 -11.62 -0.55 -10.88
CA ALA A 179 -10.37 -1.25 -10.60
C ALA A 179 -10.47 -2.14 -9.34
N VAL A 180 -11.14 -1.67 -8.28
CA VAL A 180 -11.42 -2.48 -7.08
C VAL A 180 -12.34 -3.64 -7.42
N ASP A 181 -13.37 -3.42 -8.24
CA ASP A 181 -14.29 -4.49 -8.66
C ASP A 181 -13.63 -5.56 -9.54
N ALA A 182 -12.53 -5.20 -10.21
CA ALA A 182 -11.74 -6.10 -11.06
C ALA A 182 -10.55 -6.75 -10.33
N SER A 183 -10.34 -6.46 -9.05
CA SER A 183 -9.24 -7.03 -8.25
C SER A 183 -9.73 -8.09 -7.27
N ASP A 184 -8.79 -8.66 -6.50
CA ASP A 184 -9.07 -9.67 -5.47
C ASP A 184 -9.68 -9.07 -4.18
N LEU A 185 -9.83 -7.74 -4.10
CA LEU A 185 -10.42 -7.07 -2.93
C LEU A 185 -11.94 -7.20 -2.97
N VAL A 186 -12.53 -7.75 -1.91
CA VAL A 186 -13.99 -7.82 -1.77
C VAL A 186 -14.53 -6.42 -1.48
N ASN A 187 -15.20 -5.82 -2.48
CA ASN A 187 -15.65 -4.45 -2.41
C ASN A 187 -16.83 -4.24 -1.44
N LEU A 188 -16.55 -3.72 -0.25
CA LEU A 188 -17.53 -3.32 0.74
C LEU A 188 -17.77 -1.80 0.76
N SER A 189 -17.66 -1.10 -0.38
CA SER A 189 -17.87 0.35 -0.41
C SER A 189 -19.24 0.75 0.16
N GLN A 190 -19.35 1.99 0.64
CA GLN A 190 -20.63 2.54 1.11
C GLN A 190 -21.79 2.38 0.14
N LEU A 191 -21.52 2.41 -1.16
CA LEU A 191 -22.56 2.28 -2.17
C LEU A 191 -23.06 0.85 -2.34
N ARG A 192 -22.38 -0.15 -1.76
CA ARG A 192 -22.67 -1.58 -1.90
C ARG A 192 -23.32 -2.19 -0.65
N VAL A 193 -23.00 -1.71 0.54
CA VAL A 193 -23.46 -2.31 1.80
C VAL A 193 -24.07 -1.27 2.75
N PRO A 194 -25.18 -1.60 3.46
CA PRO A 194 -25.90 -0.64 4.31
C PRO A 194 -25.37 -0.57 5.76
N VAL A 195 -24.06 -0.72 5.96
CA VAL A 195 -23.43 -0.73 7.31
C VAL A 195 -22.76 0.60 7.68
N TYR A 196 -23.05 1.64 6.88
CA TYR A 196 -22.43 2.94 6.99
C TYR A 196 -23.36 3.99 7.58
N PHE A 197 -22.86 4.76 8.56
CA PHE A 197 -23.61 5.84 9.19
C PHE A 197 -22.84 7.16 9.18
N ARG A 198 -23.52 8.24 9.55
CA ARG A 198 -22.95 9.57 9.77
C ARG A 198 -23.09 9.98 11.22
N THR A 199 -22.17 10.81 11.65
CA THR A 199 -22.14 11.46 12.95
C THR A 199 -22.26 12.97 12.72
N THR A 200 -22.46 13.71 13.80
CA THR A 200 -22.65 15.17 13.77
C THR A 200 -21.48 15.92 14.40
N ASP A 201 -20.50 15.21 14.98
CA ASP A 201 -19.33 15.76 15.66
C ASP A 201 -18.22 16.20 14.69
N LYS A 202 -18.26 15.74 13.44
CA LYS A 202 -17.32 16.14 12.38
C LYS A 202 -18.05 16.65 11.14
N SER A 203 -17.49 17.70 10.55
CA SER A 203 -18.02 18.26 9.30
C SER A 203 -17.69 17.36 8.12
N VAL A 204 -18.65 17.22 7.20
CA VAL A 204 -18.43 16.56 5.91
C VAL A 204 -17.15 17.09 5.25
N PRO A 205 -16.25 16.22 4.76
CA PRO A 205 -16.39 14.77 4.57
C PRO A 205 -15.66 13.94 5.65
N HIS A 206 -15.38 14.54 6.81
CA HIS A 206 -14.73 13.93 7.96
C HIS A 206 -15.75 13.31 8.91
#